data_AF-A0A832VVX2-F1
#
_entry.id   AF-A0A832VVX2-F1
#
_cell.length_a   1.000
_cell.length_b   1.000
_cell.length_c   1.000
_cell.angle_alpha   90.00
_cell.angle_beta   90.00
_cell.angle_gamma   90.00
#
_symmetry.space_group_name_H-M   'P 1'
#
loop_
_entity.id
_entity.type
_entity.pdbx_description
1 polymer ?
#
loop_
_entity_poly.entity_id
_entity_poly.type
_entity_poly.pdbx_seq_one_letter_code
_entity_poly.pdbx_strand_id
1 'polypeptide(L)'
;SAWSCSAGMGMAMTYAVYMRKDEDTTLNAFTMGLANNSISIIAGLAVLSAIFAVESDPLATVTGGSSAITFLALPEVFAQAPGGNLGAWIMMSGFFLALSFAALTSMISTVELCVRNFVDHGYSRDRSVLLTSLAIFIFGIPSAVMWISFADDGTAFPQFLEVQDHIWGYGLMFSGLFIAFTIWKYGYVKWRSEVEAGQAPPGFRGYLGVGVSAFRDDFINTGDNDIWIGRWWDILIYLAFPILFTILIVSYFGDMIMNTPNVWDPSNPHGITIILLFWGVVATGFMFFNYKLVERPLFRNIPEGAEVDISGLPGGDDDLVCEAGSYPEGWEHLAKNSA
;
A
#
# COMPACT_ATOMS: atom_id res chain seq x y z
N SER A 1 -2.49 -11.81 0.78
CA SER A 1 -2.04 -11.32 -0.54
C SER A 1 -2.09 -9.80 -0.67
N ALA A 2 -3.03 -9.07 -0.05
CA ALA A 2 -3.14 -7.60 -0.20
C ALA A 2 -1.83 -6.85 0.10
N TRP A 3 -1.16 -7.15 1.22
CA TRP A 3 0.15 -6.59 1.57
C TRP A 3 1.24 -6.95 0.55
N SER A 4 1.22 -8.19 0.05
CA SER A 4 2.21 -8.69 -0.90
C SER A 4 2.08 -8.03 -2.29
N CYS A 5 0.86 -7.72 -2.74
CA CYS A 5 0.63 -6.98 -3.97
C CYS A 5 0.61 -5.45 -3.79
N SER A 6 0.88 -4.94 -2.58
CA SER A 6 0.80 -3.50 -2.28
C SER A 6 -0.58 -2.86 -2.58
N ALA A 7 -1.64 -3.66 -2.52
CA ALA A 7 -2.99 -3.25 -2.93
C ALA A 7 -3.58 -2.27 -1.91
N GLY A 8 -3.82 -1.03 -2.32
CA GLY A 8 -4.31 0.04 -1.45
C GLY A 8 -3.21 0.89 -0.80
N MET A 9 -1.92 0.63 -1.06
CA MET A 9 -0.82 1.49 -0.56
C MET A 9 -0.56 2.73 -1.43
N GLY A 10 -1.19 2.83 -2.61
CA GLY A 10 -0.94 3.92 -3.57
C GLY A 10 0.27 3.70 -4.48
N MET A 11 1.13 2.71 -4.22
CA MET A 11 2.32 2.42 -5.05
C MET A 11 1.98 2.19 -6.54
N ALA A 12 0.94 1.40 -6.82
CA ALA A 12 0.51 1.16 -8.19
C ALA A 12 0.00 2.44 -8.88
N MET A 13 -0.63 3.36 -8.13
CA MET A 13 -1.04 4.66 -8.67
C MET A 13 0.17 5.53 -8.99
N THR A 14 1.19 5.56 -8.12
CA THR A 14 2.43 6.28 -8.38
C THR A 14 3.14 5.76 -9.63
N TYR A 15 3.21 4.44 -9.81
CA TYR A 15 3.78 3.86 -11.03
C TYR A 15 2.93 4.13 -12.26
N ALA A 16 1.60 4.19 -12.12
CA ALA A 16 0.72 4.54 -13.23
C ALA A 16 0.97 5.95 -13.78
N VAL A 17 1.40 6.91 -12.94
CA VAL A 17 1.79 8.26 -13.40
C VAL A 17 3.01 8.23 -14.33
N TYR A 18 3.85 7.19 -14.25
CA TYR A 18 5.05 7.04 -15.07
C TYR A 18 4.89 6.07 -16.24
N MET A 19 3.71 5.45 -16.39
CA MET A 19 3.43 4.57 -17.53
C MET A 19 3.31 5.39 -18.82
N ARG A 20 3.64 4.79 -19.96
CA ARG A 20 3.37 5.41 -21.26
C ARG A 20 1.87 5.38 -21.53
N LYS A 21 1.42 6.26 -22.43
CA LYS A 21 0.00 6.36 -22.81
C LYS A 21 -0.54 5.04 -23.39
N ASP A 22 0.31 4.29 -24.07
CA ASP A 22 0.02 3.03 -24.77
C ASP A 22 0.27 1.76 -23.93
N GLU A 23 0.48 1.88 -22.61
CA GLU A 23 0.69 0.72 -21.74
C GLU A 23 -0.64 0.06 -21.33
N ASP A 24 -0.74 -1.27 -21.50
CA ASP A 24 -1.88 -2.04 -21.02
C ASP A 24 -1.83 -2.21 -19.49
N THR A 25 -2.59 -1.36 -18.80
CA THR A 25 -2.70 -1.37 -17.34
C THR A 25 -3.32 -2.66 -16.79
N THR A 26 -4.20 -3.30 -17.56
CA THR A 26 -4.92 -4.51 -17.15
C THR A 26 -4.01 -5.74 -17.21
N LEU A 27 -3.32 -5.93 -18.34
CA LEU A 27 -2.36 -7.02 -18.51
C LEU A 27 -1.20 -6.89 -17.51
N ASN A 28 -0.69 -5.67 -17.30
CA ASN A 28 0.35 -5.40 -16.32
C ASN A 28 -0.10 -5.75 -14.89
N ALA A 29 -1.31 -5.32 -14.48
CA ALA A 29 -1.85 -5.65 -13.16
C ALA A 29 -2.05 -7.16 -12.96
N PHE A 30 -2.57 -7.87 -13.98
CA PHE A 30 -2.78 -9.31 -13.92
C PHE A 30 -1.45 -10.08 -13.84
N THR A 31 -0.48 -9.71 -14.67
CA THR A 31 0.84 -10.34 -14.74
C THR A 31 1.62 -10.13 -13.45
N MET A 32 1.61 -8.91 -12.91
CA MET A 32 2.22 -8.59 -11.62
C MET A 32 1.62 -9.43 -10.49
N GLY A 33 0.28 -9.49 -10.42
CA GLY A 33 -0.42 -10.29 -9.41
C GLY A 33 -0.13 -11.79 -9.52
N LEU A 34 -0.14 -12.33 -10.75
CA LEU A 34 0.15 -13.74 -10.99
C LEU A 34 1.60 -14.07 -10.62
N ALA A 35 2.58 -13.29 -11.11
CA ALA A 35 3.99 -13.50 -10.84
C ALA A 35 4.30 -13.47 -9.33
N ASN A 36 3.77 -12.48 -8.62
CA ASN A 36 3.94 -12.35 -7.17
C ASN A 36 3.41 -13.58 -6.41
N ASN A 37 2.20 -14.04 -6.73
CA ASN A 37 1.62 -15.20 -6.05
C ASN A 37 2.32 -16.51 -6.44
N SER A 38 2.72 -16.68 -7.70
CA SER A 38 3.47 -17.87 -8.13
C SER A 38 4.81 -18.00 -7.41
N ILE A 39 5.58 -16.91 -7.30
CA ILE A 39 6.84 -16.90 -6.56
C ILE A 39 6.59 -17.18 -5.07
N SER A 40 5.54 -16.60 -4.49
CA SER A 40 5.18 -16.83 -3.08
C SER A 40 4.87 -18.31 -2.79
N ILE A 41 4.17 -19.00 -3.70
CA ILE A 41 3.87 -20.44 -3.55
C ILE A 41 5.14 -21.26 -3.65
N ILE A 42 6.02 -20.97 -4.62
CA ILE A 42 7.29 -21.68 -4.80
C ILE A 42 8.19 -21.48 -3.57
N ALA A 43 8.33 -20.24 -3.10
CA ALA A 43 9.12 -19.92 -1.91
C ALA A 43 8.54 -20.58 -0.65
N GLY A 44 7.21 -20.52 -0.45
CA GLY A 44 6.54 -21.17 0.66
C GLY A 44 6.75 -22.68 0.65
N LEU A 45 6.60 -23.35 -0.50
CA LEU A 45 6.87 -24.78 -0.62
C LEU A 45 8.34 -25.10 -0.29
N ALA A 46 9.30 -24.33 -0.83
CA ALA A 46 10.72 -24.57 -0.60
C ALA A 46 11.11 -24.39 0.88
N VAL A 47 10.71 -23.27 1.49
CA VAL A 47 11.02 -22.95 2.89
C VAL A 47 10.38 -23.97 3.84
N LEU A 48 9.07 -24.23 3.69
CA LEU A 48 8.38 -25.18 4.55
C LEU A 48 8.94 -26.59 4.39
N SER A 49 9.20 -27.06 3.17
CA SER A 49 9.80 -28.39 2.98
C SER A 49 11.17 -28.53 3.64
N ALA A 50 11.99 -27.47 3.58
CA ALA A 50 13.31 -27.48 4.18
C ALA A 50 13.26 -27.49 5.71
N ILE A 51 12.38 -26.68 6.31
CA ILE A 51 12.15 -26.66 7.76
C ILE A 51 11.68 -28.04 8.24
N PHE A 52 10.68 -28.64 7.57
CA PHE A 52 10.16 -29.96 7.94
C PHE A 52 11.16 -31.11 7.76
N ALA A 53 12.22 -30.91 6.97
CA ALA A 53 13.27 -31.90 6.79
C ALA A 53 14.35 -31.84 7.88
N VAL A 54 14.51 -30.69 8.53
CA VAL A 54 15.65 -30.36 9.40
C VAL A 54 15.24 -30.21 10.86
N GLU A 55 14.11 -29.57 11.11
CA GLU A 55 13.64 -29.26 12.46
C GLU A 55 13.03 -30.48 13.16
N SER A 56 13.31 -30.63 14.45
CA SER A 56 12.68 -31.67 15.28
C SER A 56 11.22 -31.37 15.61
N ASP A 57 10.88 -30.08 15.74
CA ASP A 57 9.50 -29.60 15.89
C ASP A 57 9.19 -28.53 14.83
N PRO A 58 8.92 -28.96 13.59
CA PRO A 58 8.68 -28.03 12.49
C PRO A 58 7.36 -27.27 12.64
N LEU A 59 6.37 -27.84 13.35
CA LEU A 59 5.08 -27.19 13.56
C LEU A 59 5.23 -25.98 14.50
N ALA A 60 5.91 -26.15 15.63
CA ALA A 60 6.19 -25.03 16.52
C ALA A 60 6.95 -23.91 15.79
N THR A 61 7.94 -24.30 14.99
CA THR A 61 8.79 -23.38 14.22
C THR A 61 7.98 -22.52 13.24
N VAL A 62 7.11 -23.14 12.43
CA VAL A 62 6.32 -22.40 11.43
C VAL A 62 5.21 -21.54 12.04
N THR A 63 4.76 -21.88 13.26
CA THR A 63 3.79 -21.07 14.00
C THR A 63 4.40 -19.83 14.65
N GLY A 64 5.72 -19.73 14.74
CA GLY A 64 6.44 -18.58 15.30
C GLY A 64 6.40 -17.29 14.44
N GLY A 65 5.74 -17.33 13.29
CA GLY A 65 5.61 -16.18 12.39
C GLY A 65 6.78 -15.99 11.43
N SER A 66 6.67 -14.99 10.55
CA SER A 66 7.64 -14.75 9.47
C SER A 66 9.03 -14.37 9.98
N SER A 67 9.11 -13.58 11.05
CA SER A 67 10.37 -13.18 11.69
C SER A 67 11.13 -14.39 12.23
N ALA A 68 10.46 -15.28 12.96
CA ALA A 68 11.06 -16.51 13.50
C ALA A 68 11.51 -17.45 12.38
N ILE A 69 10.68 -17.66 11.36
CA ILE A 69 11.05 -18.48 10.19
C ILE A 69 12.32 -17.94 9.52
N THR A 70 12.37 -16.61 9.31
CA THR A 70 13.45 -15.98 8.54
C THR A 70 14.77 -15.91 9.31
N PHE A 71 14.71 -15.56 10.59
CA PHE A 71 15.91 -15.24 11.38
C PHE A 71 16.32 -16.32 12.37
N LEU A 72 15.51 -17.35 12.60
CA LEU A 72 15.84 -18.48 13.47
C LEU A 72 15.86 -19.79 12.66
N ALA A 73 14.73 -20.17 12.06
CA ALA A 73 14.59 -21.47 11.40
C ALA A 73 15.47 -21.64 10.14
N LEU A 74 15.45 -20.65 9.24
CA LEU A 74 16.24 -20.72 8.01
C LEU A 74 17.76 -20.78 8.26
N PRO A 75 18.33 -20.03 9.21
CA PRO A 75 19.70 -20.23 9.65
C PRO A 75 20.03 -21.66 10.07
N GLU A 76 19.15 -22.34 10.80
CA GLU A 76 19.33 -23.74 11.21
C GLU A 76 19.29 -24.70 10.02
N VAL A 77 18.35 -24.48 9.10
CA VAL A 77 18.29 -25.21 7.81
C VAL A 77 19.60 -25.05 7.03
N PHE A 78 20.12 -23.83 6.92
CA PHE A 78 21.35 -23.57 6.18
C PHE A 78 22.59 -24.14 6.88
N ALA A 79 22.59 -24.24 8.21
CA ALA A 79 23.68 -24.89 8.95
C ALA A 79 23.84 -26.37 8.58
N GLN A 80 22.77 -27.02 8.13
CA GLN A 80 22.77 -28.42 7.66
C GLN A 80 23.01 -28.55 6.14
N ALA A 81 23.31 -27.46 5.45
CA ALA A 81 23.53 -27.49 4.00
C ALA A 81 24.68 -28.44 3.60
N PRO A 82 24.55 -29.18 2.48
CA PRO A 82 25.63 -29.99 1.95
C PRO A 82 26.89 -29.17 1.66
N GLY A 83 28.07 -29.77 1.81
CA GLY A 83 29.36 -29.08 1.64
C GLY A 83 29.93 -28.48 2.94
N GLY A 84 29.35 -28.85 4.09
CA GLY A 84 29.83 -28.45 5.41
C GLY A 84 29.80 -26.93 5.60
N ASN A 85 30.78 -26.39 6.33
CA ASN A 85 30.83 -24.96 6.66
C ASN A 85 30.79 -24.04 5.44
N LEU A 86 31.37 -24.46 4.31
CA LEU A 86 31.35 -23.67 3.08
C LEU A 86 29.93 -23.62 2.48
N GLY A 87 29.23 -24.75 2.45
CA GLY A 87 27.85 -24.83 1.98
C GLY A 87 26.91 -23.97 2.82
N ALA A 88 27.02 -24.07 4.14
CA ALA A 88 26.24 -23.26 5.08
C ALA A 88 26.51 -21.76 4.88
N TRP A 89 27.78 -21.37 4.74
CA TRP A 89 28.16 -19.97 4.52
C TRP A 89 27.61 -19.40 3.21
N ILE A 90 27.66 -20.17 2.11
CA ILE A 90 27.11 -19.74 0.81
C ILE A 90 25.60 -19.56 0.90
N MET A 91 24.88 -20.54 1.46
CA MET A 91 23.43 -20.49 1.56
C MET A 91 22.96 -19.35 2.46
N MET A 92 23.58 -19.20 3.63
CA MET A 92 23.26 -18.12 4.58
C MET A 92 23.49 -16.73 3.95
N SER A 93 24.69 -16.52 3.39
CA SER A 93 25.05 -15.23 2.79
C SER A 93 24.19 -14.93 1.57
N GLY A 94 23.97 -15.93 0.71
CA GLY A 94 23.12 -15.79 -0.48
C GLY A 94 21.68 -15.46 -0.13
N PHE A 95 21.11 -16.13 0.87
CA PHE A 95 19.74 -15.88 1.33
C PHE A 95 19.58 -14.46 1.89
N PHE A 96 20.42 -14.05 2.84
CA PHE A 96 20.27 -12.71 3.46
C PHE A 96 20.63 -11.58 2.50
N LEU A 97 21.56 -11.81 1.57
CA LEU A 97 21.85 -10.85 0.50
C LEU A 97 20.64 -10.71 -0.44
N ALA A 98 20.04 -11.82 -0.87
CA ALA A 98 18.84 -11.80 -1.70
C ALA A 98 17.65 -11.16 -0.97
N LEU A 99 17.44 -11.47 0.30
CA LEU A 99 16.43 -10.85 1.16
C LEU A 99 16.64 -9.33 1.27
N SER A 100 17.89 -8.89 1.43
CA SER A 100 18.24 -7.48 1.48
C SER A 100 17.95 -6.76 0.16
N PHE A 101 18.34 -7.35 -0.98
CA PHE A 101 18.01 -6.80 -2.29
C PHE A 101 16.50 -6.73 -2.54
N ALA A 102 15.76 -7.78 -2.17
CA ALA A 102 14.30 -7.79 -2.26
C ALA A 102 13.69 -6.64 -1.45
N ALA A 103 14.10 -6.48 -0.18
CA ALA A 103 13.64 -5.40 0.68
C ALA A 103 13.99 -4.01 0.11
N LEU A 104 15.20 -3.83 -0.41
CA LEU A 104 15.62 -2.56 -1.04
C LEU A 104 14.76 -2.20 -2.24
N THR A 105 14.44 -3.17 -3.11
CA THR A 105 13.60 -2.91 -4.28
C THR A 105 12.18 -2.50 -3.90
N SER A 106 11.58 -3.13 -2.88
CA SER A 106 10.26 -2.72 -2.35
C SER A 106 10.31 -1.35 -1.68
N MET A 107 11.39 -1.02 -0.99
CA MET A 107 11.57 0.29 -0.36
C MET A 107 11.65 1.42 -1.41
N ILE A 108 12.26 1.18 -2.57
CA ILE A 108 12.32 2.17 -3.67
C ILE A 108 10.90 2.60 -4.10
N SER A 109 9.98 1.65 -4.30
CA SER A 109 8.57 1.98 -4.63
C SER A 109 7.89 2.83 -3.55
N THR A 110 8.10 2.48 -2.28
CA THR A 110 7.46 3.19 -1.16
C THR A 110 8.03 4.59 -0.99
N VAL A 111 9.34 4.77 -1.18
CA VAL A 111 9.97 6.10 -1.18
C VAL A 111 9.46 6.94 -2.34
N GLU A 112 9.36 6.38 -3.55
CA GLU A 112 8.88 7.11 -4.73
C GLU A 112 7.44 7.61 -4.54
N LEU A 113 6.57 6.83 -3.90
CA LEU A 113 5.21 7.28 -3.53
C LEU A 113 5.23 8.58 -2.70
N CYS A 114 6.05 8.63 -1.66
CA CYS A 114 6.18 9.82 -0.82
C CYS A 114 6.84 10.98 -1.57
N VAL A 115 7.90 10.70 -2.34
CA VAL A 115 8.63 11.70 -3.13
C VAL A 115 7.71 12.34 -4.17
N ARG A 116 6.90 11.54 -4.87
CA ARG A 116 5.95 12.02 -5.88
C ARG A 116 4.96 13.01 -5.27
N ASN A 117 4.42 12.71 -4.07
CA ASN A 117 3.49 13.61 -3.40
C ASN A 117 4.12 15.00 -3.13
N PHE A 118 5.38 15.05 -2.66
CA PHE A 118 6.08 16.33 -2.47
C PHE A 118 6.35 17.05 -3.80
N VAL A 119 6.74 16.31 -4.85
CA VAL A 119 6.99 16.87 -6.19
C VAL A 119 5.71 17.47 -6.77
N ASP A 120 4.56 16.82 -6.58
CA ASP A 120 3.25 17.34 -7.00
C ASP A 120 2.86 18.64 -6.28
N HIS A 121 3.48 18.95 -5.13
CA HIS A 121 3.32 20.23 -4.41
C HIS A 121 4.46 21.23 -4.72
N GLY A 122 5.25 20.99 -5.77
CA GLY A 122 6.27 21.92 -6.27
C GLY A 122 7.64 21.82 -5.58
N TYR A 123 7.92 20.76 -4.82
CA TYR A 123 9.24 20.53 -4.25
C TYR A 123 10.19 19.93 -5.31
N SER A 124 11.47 20.35 -5.29
CA SER A 124 12.49 19.72 -6.14
C SER A 124 12.70 18.26 -5.75
N ARG A 125 12.93 17.39 -6.75
CA ARG A 125 13.06 15.94 -6.55
C ARG A 125 14.13 15.59 -5.53
N ASP A 126 15.31 16.19 -5.62
CA ASP A 126 16.43 15.92 -4.70
C ASP A 126 16.08 16.26 -3.25
N ARG A 127 15.37 17.37 -3.04
CA ARG A 127 14.89 17.78 -1.73
C ARG A 127 13.84 16.80 -1.20
N SER A 128 12.91 16.38 -2.05
CA SER A 128 11.86 15.42 -1.70
C SER A 128 12.45 14.06 -1.31
N VAL A 129 13.45 13.56 -2.05
CA VAL A 129 14.18 12.33 -1.73
C VAL A 129 14.89 12.48 -0.38
N LEU A 130 15.67 13.54 -0.18
CA LEU A 130 16.40 13.76 1.07
C LEU A 130 15.47 13.84 2.28
N LEU A 131 14.38 14.62 2.19
CA LEU A 131 13.41 14.76 3.27
C LEU A 131 12.72 13.43 3.58
N THR A 132 12.29 12.69 2.55
CA THR A 132 11.63 11.39 2.71
C THR A 132 12.57 10.37 3.33
N SER A 133 13.79 10.23 2.82
CA SER A 133 14.79 9.29 3.34
C SER A 133 15.19 9.62 4.77
N LEU A 134 15.40 10.91 5.10
CA LEU A 134 15.73 11.32 6.46
C LEU A 134 14.58 11.06 7.42
N ALA A 135 13.33 11.33 7.00
CA ALA A 135 12.16 11.03 7.81
C ALA A 135 12.03 9.53 8.08
N ILE A 136 12.12 8.68 7.04
CA ILE A 136 12.07 7.23 7.18
C ILE A 136 13.18 6.73 8.12
N PHE A 137 14.41 7.23 7.96
CA PHE A 137 15.51 6.87 8.85
C PHE A 137 15.24 7.24 10.30
N ILE A 138 14.86 8.51 10.57
CA ILE A 138 14.61 9.00 11.94
C ILE A 138 13.44 8.25 12.59
N PHE A 139 12.32 8.06 11.86
CA PHE A 139 11.15 7.35 12.37
C PHE A 139 11.35 5.83 12.46
N GLY A 140 12.34 5.27 11.76
CA GLY A 140 12.72 3.86 11.86
C GLY A 140 13.68 3.54 13.01
N ILE A 141 14.40 4.54 13.56
CA ILE A 141 15.31 4.33 14.71
C ILE A 141 14.58 3.67 15.89
N PRO A 142 13.38 4.12 16.32
CA PRO A 142 12.67 3.49 17.43
C PRO A 142 12.42 1.99 17.25
N SER A 143 12.13 1.56 16.03
CA SER A 143 11.91 0.15 15.67
C SER A 143 13.17 -0.70 15.87
N ALA A 144 14.35 -0.09 15.82
CA ALA A 144 15.62 -0.77 16.05
C ALA A 144 16.09 -0.76 17.52
N VAL A 145 15.66 0.20 18.35
CA VAL A 145 16.32 0.44 19.67
C VAL A 145 15.42 0.61 20.90
N MET A 146 14.15 1.02 20.78
CA MET A 146 13.40 1.50 21.97
C MET A 146 12.80 0.39 22.85
N TRP A 147 12.21 -0.65 22.24
CA TRP A 147 11.56 -1.73 22.98
C TRP A 147 12.06 -3.06 22.44
N ILE A 148 12.97 -3.68 23.20
CA ILE A 148 13.51 -5.01 22.94
C ILE A 148 12.95 -5.97 23.99
N SER A 149 12.26 -7.01 23.55
CA SER A 149 11.83 -8.13 24.40
C SER A 149 12.86 -9.25 24.34
N PHE A 150 12.95 -10.05 25.39
CA PHE A 150 13.86 -11.18 25.47
C PHE A 150 13.07 -12.46 25.70
N ALA A 151 13.34 -13.49 24.91
CA ALA A 151 12.88 -14.83 25.19
C ALA A 151 13.70 -15.47 26.32
N ASP A 152 13.21 -16.59 26.86
CA ASP A 152 13.83 -17.29 28.00
C ASP A 152 15.26 -17.77 27.72
N ASP A 153 15.59 -18.01 26.46
CA ASP A 153 16.92 -18.39 25.97
C ASP A 153 17.88 -17.18 25.79
N GLY A 154 17.39 -15.96 26.02
CA GLY A 154 18.13 -14.71 25.85
C GLY A 154 18.05 -14.11 24.44
N THR A 155 17.27 -14.70 23.53
CA THR A 155 17.06 -14.16 22.18
C THR A 155 16.31 -12.83 22.24
N ALA A 156 16.86 -11.79 21.58
CA ALA A 156 16.32 -10.45 21.60
C ALA A 156 15.39 -10.18 20.40
N PHE A 157 14.19 -9.65 20.65
CA PHE A 157 13.19 -9.35 19.62
C PHE A 157 12.85 -7.86 19.61
N PRO A 158 12.76 -7.22 18.43
CA PRO A 158 12.42 -5.80 18.30
C PRO A 158 10.92 -5.57 18.51
N GLN A 159 10.46 -5.63 19.75
CA GLN A 159 9.03 -5.50 20.10
C GLN A 159 8.39 -4.21 19.58
N PHE A 160 9.14 -3.10 19.53
CA PHE A 160 8.62 -1.86 18.95
C PHE A 160 8.26 -2.03 17.46
N LEU A 161 9.12 -2.72 16.70
CA LEU A 161 8.90 -2.99 15.28
C LEU A 161 7.64 -3.85 15.09
N GLU A 162 7.48 -4.89 15.89
CA GLU A 162 6.32 -5.79 15.84
C GLU A 162 5.01 -5.04 16.16
N VAL A 163 5.02 -4.17 17.17
CA VAL A 163 3.86 -3.31 17.48
C VAL A 163 3.55 -2.35 16.33
N GLN A 164 4.59 -1.76 15.74
CA GLN A 164 4.42 -0.84 14.61
C GLN A 164 3.86 -1.57 13.39
N ASP A 165 4.40 -2.74 13.04
CA ASP A 165 3.90 -3.57 11.93
C ASP A 165 2.44 -3.98 12.16
N HIS A 166 2.13 -4.41 13.39
CA HIS A 166 0.76 -4.75 13.78
C HIS A 166 -0.20 -3.56 13.59
N ILE A 167 0.13 -2.38 14.11
CA ILE A 167 -0.72 -1.18 14.03
C ILE A 167 -0.87 -0.65 12.59
N TRP A 168 0.21 -0.62 11.82
CA TRP A 168 0.17 -0.12 10.44
C TRP A 168 -0.42 -1.15 9.46
N GLY A 169 -0.41 -2.43 9.80
CA GLY A 169 -1.11 -3.48 9.06
C GLY A 169 -2.58 -3.13 8.84
N TYR A 170 -3.27 -2.59 9.84
CA TYR A 170 -4.65 -2.11 9.71
C TYR A 170 -4.81 -0.92 8.77
N GLY A 171 -3.78 -0.09 8.64
CA GLY A 171 -3.80 1.07 7.76
C GLY A 171 -4.01 0.69 6.31
N LEU A 172 -3.44 -0.45 5.89
CA LEU A 172 -3.69 -0.98 4.54
C LEU A 172 -5.17 -1.29 4.32
N MET A 173 -5.83 -1.87 5.33
CA MET A 173 -7.24 -2.25 5.23
C MET A 173 -8.11 -1.00 5.05
N PHE A 174 -7.92 0.02 5.89
CA PHE A 174 -8.66 1.28 5.78
C PHE A 174 -8.32 2.04 4.49
N SER A 175 -7.06 2.03 4.07
CA SER A 175 -6.66 2.64 2.79
C SER A 175 -7.37 1.98 1.61
N GLY A 176 -7.45 0.64 1.59
CA GLY A 176 -8.22 -0.11 0.58
C GLY A 176 -9.70 0.29 0.57
N LEU A 177 -10.31 0.50 1.75
CA LEU A 177 -11.68 1.01 1.86
C LEU A 177 -11.81 2.42 1.29
N PHE A 178 -10.85 3.31 1.53
CA PHE A 178 -10.88 4.68 0.97
C PHE A 178 -10.74 4.69 -0.56
N ILE A 179 -9.93 3.79 -1.13
CA ILE A 179 -9.87 3.61 -2.58
C ILE A 179 -11.22 3.11 -3.12
N ALA A 180 -11.81 2.08 -2.50
CA ALA A 180 -13.12 1.59 -2.90
C ALA A 180 -14.21 2.66 -2.79
N PHE A 181 -14.19 3.45 -1.71
CA PHE A 181 -15.09 4.58 -1.51
C PHE A 181 -14.92 5.65 -2.60
N THR A 182 -13.68 5.96 -3.01
CA THR A 182 -13.42 6.89 -4.11
C THR A 182 -14.02 6.39 -5.42
N ILE A 183 -13.91 5.10 -5.71
CA ILE A 183 -14.55 4.46 -6.89
C ILE A 183 -16.07 4.60 -6.83
N TRP A 184 -16.68 4.28 -5.68
CA TRP A 184 -18.14 4.38 -5.51
C TRP A 184 -18.63 5.83 -5.61
N LYS A 185 -17.90 6.77 -5.02
CA LYS A 185 -18.19 8.20 -5.08
C LYS A 185 -18.13 8.69 -6.53
N TYR A 186 -17.10 8.30 -7.28
CA TYR A 186 -16.97 8.66 -8.70
C TYR A 186 -18.16 8.15 -9.52
N GLY A 187 -18.52 6.87 -9.35
CA GLY A 187 -19.69 6.28 -10.01
C GLY A 187 -20.99 7.01 -9.69
N TYR A 188 -21.18 7.43 -8.44
CA TYR A 188 -22.34 8.21 -8.03
C TYR A 188 -22.36 9.61 -8.66
N VAL A 189 -21.23 10.31 -8.67
CA VAL A 189 -21.11 11.66 -9.26
C VAL A 189 -21.36 11.63 -10.77
N LYS A 190 -20.75 10.67 -11.49
CA LYS A 190 -20.96 10.52 -12.94
C LYS A 190 -22.42 10.19 -13.25
N TRP A 191 -23.03 9.26 -12.53
CA TRP A 191 -24.45 8.97 -12.73
C TRP A 191 -25.33 10.21 -12.49
N ARG A 192 -25.04 11.00 -11.47
CA ARG A 192 -25.79 12.24 -11.20
C ARG A 192 -25.65 13.27 -12.33
N SER A 193 -24.44 13.51 -12.84
CA SER A 193 -24.23 14.45 -13.95
C SER A 193 -24.97 14.01 -15.22
N GLU A 194 -24.97 12.72 -15.51
CA GLU A 194 -25.68 12.13 -16.66
C GLU A 194 -27.20 12.23 -16.53
N VAL A 195 -27.75 12.11 -15.31
CA VAL A 195 -29.17 12.35 -15.04
C VAL A 195 -29.53 13.82 -15.22
N GLU A 196 -28.68 14.74 -14.73
CA GLU A 196 -28.87 16.18 -14.88
C GLU A 196 -28.80 16.62 -16.36
N ALA A 197 -27.93 15.97 -17.15
CA ALA A 197 -27.83 16.17 -18.60
C ALA A 197 -28.96 15.50 -19.40
N GLY A 198 -29.85 14.72 -18.75
CA GLY A 198 -30.93 13.98 -19.40
C GLY A 198 -30.47 12.77 -20.22
N GLN A 199 -29.24 12.29 -20.01
CA GLN A 199 -28.61 11.18 -20.74
C GLN A 199 -28.79 9.83 -20.04
N ALA A 200 -29.03 9.81 -18.73
CA ALA A 200 -29.30 8.61 -17.96
C ALA A 200 -30.63 8.67 -17.18
N PRO A 201 -31.32 7.53 -16.97
CA PRO A 201 -32.55 7.51 -16.18
C PRO A 201 -32.25 7.74 -14.68
N PRO A 202 -33.14 8.44 -13.95
CA PRO A 202 -33.03 8.57 -12.51
C PRO A 202 -33.33 7.23 -11.79
N GLY A 203 -32.93 7.15 -10.52
CA GLY A 203 -33.12 5.99 -9.66
C GLY A 203 -32.07 4.89 -9.80
N PHE A 204 -32.27 3.81 -9.02
CA PHE A 204 -31.30 2.73 -8.86
C PHE A 204 -30.93 2.01 -10.16
N ARG A 205 -31.89 1.85 -11.09
CA ARG A 205 -31.63 1.23 -12.39
C ARG A 205 -30.66 2.04 -13.25
N GLY A 206 -30.73 3.37 -13.19
CA GLY A 206 -29.77 4.23 -13.87
C GLY A 206 -28.38 4.16 -13.24
N TYR A 207 -28.33 4.13 -11.91
CA TYR A 207 -27.06 3.99 -11.19
C TYR A 207 -26.35 2.67 -11.51
N LEU A 208 -27.09 1.55 -11.56
CA LEU A 208 -26.54 0.26 -11.98
C LEU A 208 -26.08 0.25 -13.44
N GLY A 209 -26.72 1.06 -14.31
CA GLY A 209 -26.41 1.10 -15.73
C GLY A 209 -25.17 1.93 -16.08
N VAL A 210 -24.99 3.06 -15.41
CA VAL A 210 -23.95 4.06 -15.77
C VAL A 210 -22.97 4.31 -14.62
N GLY A 211 -23.46 4.40 -13.38
CA GLY A 211 -22.62 4.74 -12.24
C GLY A 211 -21.68 3.62 -11.82
N VAL A 212 -22.19 2.39 -11.74
CA VAL A 212 -21.41 1.24 -11.27
C VAL A 212 -20.22 0.93 -12.18
N SER A 213 -20.39 1.04 -13.51
CA SER A 213 -19.32 0.77 -14.46
C SER A 213 -18.43 1.98 -14.76
N ALA A 214 -18.83 3.19 -14.36
CA ALA A 214 -18.17 4.45 -14.67
C ALA A 214 -16.65 4.39 -14.53
N PHE A 215 -16.16 3.98 -13.35
CA PHE A 215 -14.73 3.96 -13.07
C PHE A 215 -13.98 2.97 -13.95
N ARG A 216 -14.57 1.79 -14.19
CA ARG A 216 -13.98 0.78 -15.06
C ARG A 216 -13.90 1.30 -16.49
N ASP A 217 -14.98 1.88 -16.99
CA ASP A 217 -15.08 2.31 -18.37
C ASP A 217 -14.19 3.55 -18.65
N ASP A 218 -14.00 4.43 -17.66
CA ASP A 218 -13.24 5.67 -17.83
C ASP A 218 -11.74 5.52 -17.52
N PHE A 219 -11.37 4.72 -16.52
CA PHE A 219 -9.99 4.66 -16.00
C PHE A 219 -9.30 3.31 -16.17
N ILE A 220 -10.05 2.21 -16.33
CA ILE A 220 -9.46 0.87 -16.47
C ILE A 220 -9.42 0.49 -17.94
N ASN A 221 -10.56 0.49 -18.59
CA ASN A 221 -10.74 0.08 -19.98
C ASN A 221 -10.41 1.23 -20.94
N THR A 222 -9.13 1.57 -21.02
CA THR A 222 -8.62 2.60 -21.94
C THR A 222 -8.26 2.00 -23.30
N GLY A 223 -8.14 2.84 -24.33
CA GLY A 223 -8.09 2.42 -25.74
C GLY A 223 -6.93 1.49 -26.12
N ASP A 224 -5.84 1.54 -25.35
CA ASP A 224 -4.61 0.77 -25.63
C ASP A 224 -4.53 -0.56 -24.85
N ASN A 225 -5.60 -0.96 -24.14
CA ASN A 225 -5.62 -2.26 -23.45
C ASN A 225 -5.88 -3.43 -24.43
N ASP A 226 -5.03 -4.45 -24.36
CA ASP A 226 -5.24 -5.75 -24.98
C ASP A 226 -6.37 -6.53 -24.28
N ILE A 227 -6.52 -6.36 -22.96
CA ILE A 227 -7.54 -7.03 -22.15
C ILE A 227 -8.56 -6.05 -21.60
N TRP A 228 -9.83 -6.27 -21.97
CA TRP A 228 -10.96 -5.49 -21.48
C TRP A 228 -11.60 -6.16 -20.27
N ILE A 229 -11.72 -5.41 -19.18
CA ILE A 229 -12.36 -5.85 -17.95
C ILE A 229 -13.88 -5.81 -18.12
N GLY A 230 -14.54 -6.91 -17.73
CA GLY A 230 -15.99 -7.04 -17.81
C GLY A 230 -16.72 -6.61 -16.53
N ARG A 231 -18.04 -6.83 -16.53
CA ARG A 231 -18.93 -6.53 -15.37
C ARG A 231 -18.65 -7.33 -14.11
N TRP A 232 -17.86 -8.39 -14.19
CA TRP A 232 -17.43 -9.15 -13.02
C TRP A 232 -16.61 -8.29 -12.06
N TRP A 233 -15.81 -7.33 -12.57
CA TRP A 233 -15.04 -6.42 -11.73
C TRP A 233 -15.95 -5.49 -10.92
N ASP A 234 -17.04 -5.01 -11.54
CA ASP A 234 -18.03 -4.19 -10.86
C ASP A 234 -18.66 -4.98 -9.70
N ILE A 235 -18.98 -6.26 -9.90
CA ILE A 235 -19.48 -7.15 -8.85
C ILE A 235 -18.44 -7.30 -7.74
N LEU A 236 -17.16 -7.44 -8.08
CA LEU A 236 -16.11 -7.52 -7.08
C LEU A 236 -16.01 -6.24 -6.24
N ILE A 237 -16.07 -5.06 -6.85
CA ILE A 237 -15.89 -3.79 -6.14
C ILE A 237 -17.13 -3.34 -5.37
N TYR A 238 -18.33 -3.54 -5.92
CA TYR A 238 -19.58 -3.05 -5.31
C TYR A 238 -20.29 -4.07 -4.43
N LEU A 239 -19.97 -5.37 -4.56
CA LEU A 239 -20.61 -6.42 -3.77
C LEU A 239 -19.59 -7.26 -2.99
N ALA A 240 -18.62 -7.87 -3.67
CA ALA A 240 -17.70 -8.79 -2.99
C ALA A 240 -16.79 -8.05 -1.98
N PHE A 241 -16.25 -6.89 -2.37
CA PHE A 241 -15.34 -6.12 -1.52
C PHE A 241 -16.01 -5.68 -0.21
N PRO A 242 -17.18 -5.01 -0.19
CA PRO A 242 -17.84 -4.66 1.07
C PRO A 242 -18.12 -5.87 1.97
N ILE A 243 -18.54 -6.99 1.40
CA ILE A 243 -18.83 -8.23 2.14
C ILE A 243 -17.53 -8.78 2.74
N LEU A 244 -16.50 -8.99 1.92
CA LEU A 244 -15.22 -9.54 2.35
C LEU A 244 -14.53 -8.63 3.36
N PHE A 245 -14.58 -7.31 3.14
CA PHE A 245 -14.05 -6.31 4.07
C PHE A 245 -14.78 -6.36 5.42
N THR A 246 -16.12 -6.45 5.39
CA THR A 246 -16.92 -6.56 6.63
C THR A 246 -16.59 -7.84 7.38
N ILE A 247 -16.54 -8.98 6.68
CA ILE A 247 -16.16 -10.27 7.27
C ILE A 247 -14.78 -10.16 7.89
N LEU A 248 -13.80 -9.60 7.17
CA LEU A 248 -12.42 -9.46 7.62
C LEU A 248 -12.30 -8.56 8.86
N ILE A 249 -12.95 -7.40 8.87
CA ILE A 249 -12.93 -6.48 10.02
C ILE A 249 -13.61 -7.12 11.22
N VAL A 250 -14.81 -7.69 11.04
CA VAL A 250 -15.56 -8.30 12.13
C VAL A 250 -14.84 -9.53 12.69
N SER A 251 -14.28 -10.38 11.83
CA SER A 251 -13.55 -11.56 12.29
C SER A 251 -12.27 -11.18 13.02
N TYR A 252 -11.51 -10.22 12.49
CA TYR A 252 -10.22 -9.83 13.06
C TYR A 252 -10.39 -9.12 14.41
N PHE A 253 -11.23 -8.07 14.46
CA PHE A 253 -11.46 -7.36 15.73
C PHE A 253 -12.25 -8.23 16.72
N GLY A 254 -13.12 -9.11 16.24
CA GLY A 254 -13.81 -10.10 17.06
C GLY A 254 -12.84 -11.08 17.72
N ASP A 255 -11.93 -11.66 16.95
CA ASP A 255 -10.86 -12.54 17.44
C ASP A 255 -9.99 -11.83 18.47
N MET A 256 -9.53 -10.60 18.18
CA MET A 256 -8.73 -9.81 19.10
C MET A 256 -9.45 -9.57 20.43
N ILE A 257 -10.74 -9.21 20.41
CA ILE A 257 -11.53 -8.97 21.63
C ILE A 257 -11.72 -10.26 22.44
N MET A 258 -11.89 -11.40 21.78
CA MET A 258 -12.17 -12.68 22.44
C MET A 258 -10.91 -13.37 22.96
N ASN A 259 -9.80 -13.27 22.23
CA ASN A 259 -8.62 -14.11 22.42
C ASN A 259 -7.40 -13.35 22.95
N THR A 260 -7.41 -12.02 22.98
CA THR A 260 -6.29 -11.24 23.53
C THR A 260 -6.51 -10.97 25.03
N PRO A 261 -5.64 -11.48 25.92
CA PRO A 261 -5.72 -11.17 27.35
C PRO A 261 -5.55 -9.67 27.58
N ASN A 262 -6.36 -9.07 28.46
CA ASN A 262 -6.31 -7.63 28.75
C ASN A 262 -6.34 -6.75 27.49
N VAL A 263 -7.20 -7.10 26.51
CA VAL A 263 -7.26 -6.41 25.20
C VAL A 263 -7.44 -4.88 25.30
N TRP A 264 -8.07 -4.39 26.37
CA TRP A 264 -8.32 -2.96 26.59
C TRP A 264 -7.18 -2.23 27.31
N ASP A 265 -6.14 -2.93 27.77
CA ASP A 265 -4.97 -2.31 28.40
C ASP A 265 -4.14 -1.57 27.33
N PRO A 266 -3.86 -0.26 27.48
CA PRO A 266 -3.07 0.51 26.52
C PRO A 266 -1.60 0.07 26.43
N SER A 267 -1.09 -0.67 27.42
CA SER A 267 0.28 -1.20 27.41
C SER A 267 0.40 -2.56 26.71
N ASN A 268 -0.73 -3.19 26.36
CA ASN A 268 -0.73 -4.46 25.67
C ASN A 268 -0.32 -4.27 24.20
N PRO A 269 0.80 -4.87 23.74
CA PRO A 269 1.27 -4.80 22.35
C PRO A 269 0.25 -5.26 21.31
N HIS A 270 -0.63 -6.18 21.71
CA HIS A 270 -1.64 -6.82 20.85
C HIS A 270 -3.06 -6.33 21.18
N GLY A 271 -3.19 -5.34 22.06
CA GLY A 271 -4.48 -4.83 22.51
C GLY A 271 -5.18 -3.95 21.47
N ILE A 272 -6.50 -3.79 21.62
CA ILE A 272 -7.27 -2.88 20.78
C ILE A 272 -7.00 -1.41 21.12
N THR A 273 -6.74 -1.11 22.41
CA THR A 273 -6.58 0.26 22.88
C THR A 273 -5.33 0.92 22.28
N ILE A 274 -4.21 0.20 22.14
CA ILE A 274 -3.00 0.77 21.53
C ILE A 274 -3.22 1.12 20.06
N ILE A 275 -3.98 0.30 19.32
CA ILE A 275 -4.37 0.56 17.93
C ILE A 275 -5.22 1.82 17.85
N LEU A 276 -6.28 1.92 18.68
CA LEU A 276 -7.20 3.06 18.68
C LEU A 276 -6.51 4.37 19.07
N LEU A 277 -5.60 4.33 20.05
CA LEU A 277 -4.83 5.51 20.44
C LEU A 277 -3.90 5.97 19.32
N PHE A 278 -3.17 5.05 18.69
CA PHE A 278 -2.24 5.39 17.62
C PHE A 278 -2.98 5.92 16.39
N TRP A 279 -4.03 5.24 15.95
CA TRP A 279 -4.88 5.72 14.85
C TRP A 279 -5.63 7.01 15.19
N GLY A 280 -5.97 7.23 16.46
CA GLY A 280 -6.51 8.51 16.94
C GLY A 280 -5.52 9.67 16.78
N VAL A 281 -4.24 9.44 17.11
CA VAL A 281 -3.16 10.40 16.87
C VAL A 281 -2.96 10.63 15.37
N VAL A 282 -2.92 9.57 14.56
CA VAL A 282 -2.79 9.67 13.09
C VAL A 282 -3.96 10.44 12.49
N ALA A 283 -5.20 10.13 12.86
CA ALA A 283 -6.39 10.82 12.36
C ALA A 283 -6.41 12.29 12.77
N THR A 284 -6.05 12.60 14.03
CA THR A 284 -5.95 13.98 14.51
C THR A 284 -4.86 14.74 13.75
N GLY A 285 -3.70 14.12 13.54
CA GLY A 285 -2.62 14.66 12.72
C GLY A 285 -3.09 14.92 11.30
N PHE A 286 -3.75 13.95 10.66
CA PHE A 286 -4.28 14.09 9.31
C PHE A 286 -5.28 15.24 9.21
N MET A 287 -6.26 15.34 10.12
CA MET A 287 -7.21 16.45 10.14
C MET A 287 -6.52 17.81 10.30
N PHE A 288 -5.52 17.89 11.18
CA PHE A 288 -4.75 19.11 11.40
C PHE A 288 -3.90 19.50 10.18
N PHE A 289 -3.20 18.54 9.57
CA PHE A 289 -2.38 18.79 8.38
C PHE A 289 -3.21 19.02 7.13
N ASN A 290 -4.39 18.40 7.01
CA ASN A 290 -5.29 18.59 5.88
C ASN A 290 -5.70 20.06 5.71
N TYR A 291 -5.95 20.77 6.82
CA TYR A 291 -6.21 22.21 6.77
C TYR A 291 -5.07 22.99 6.11
N LYS A 292 -3.81 22.60 6.35
CA LYS A 292 -2.64 23.22 5.73
C LYS A 292 -2.35 22.73 4.31
N LEU A 293 -2.71 21.50 3.98
CA LEU A 293 -2.45 20.89 2.67
C LEU A 293 -3.42 21.41 1.62
N VAL A 294 -4.69 21.60 1.97
CA VAL A 294 -5.72 22.14 1.07
C VAL A 294 -5.41 23.59 0.64
N GLU A 295 -4.67 24.34 1.46
CA GLU A 295 -4.23 25.70 1.13
C GLU A 295 -3.03 25.73 0.14
N ARG A 296 -2.49 24.58 -0.28
CA ARG A 296 -1.34 24.49 -1.17
C ARG A 296 -1.72 24.09 -2.59
N PRO A 297 -1.01 24.61 -3.60
CA PRO A 297 -1.22 24.22 -4.98
C PRO A 297 -0.77 22.79 -5.24
N LEU A 298 -1.51 22.12 -6.10
CA LEU A 298 -1.19 20.82 -6.66
C LEU A 298 -0.86 21.00 -8.15
N PHE A 299 0.39 20.78 -8.51
CA PHE A 299 0.90 20.90 -9.87
C PHE A 299 0.79 19.56 -10.58
N ARG A 300 0.01 19.52 -11.67
CA ARG A 300 -0.18 18.32 -12.48
C ARG A 300 0.71 18.35 -13.70
N ASN A 301 1.44 17.27 -13.93
CA ASN A 301 2.14 17.08 -15.19
C ASN A 301 1.11 16.72 -16.28
N ILE A 302 0.91 17.60 -17.25
CA ILE A 302 0.12 17.31 -18.44
C ILE A 302 1.08 16.79 -19.52
N PRO A 303 0.92 15.54 -19.99
CA PRO A 303 1.76 15.03 -21.07
C PRO A 303 1.56 15.86 -22.34
N GLU A 304 2.65 16.15 -23.07
CA GLU A 304 2.55 16.84 -24.37
C GLU A 304 1.55 16.12 -25.29
N GLY A 305 0.65 16.90 -25.90
CA GLY A 305 -0.42 16.40 -26.76
C GLY A 305 -1.54 15.64 -26.02
N ALA A 306 -1.75 15.89 -24.72
CA ALA A 306 -2.98 15.45 -24.05
C ALA A 306 -4.18 16.21 -24.63
N GLU A 307 -5.21 15.48 -25.05
CA GLU A 307 -6.45 16.06 -25.62
C GLU A 307 -7.43 16.54 -24.54
N VAL A 308 -7.22 16.15 -23.29
CA VAL A 308 -8.09 16.45 -22.16
C VAL A 308 -7.56 17.67 -21.42
N ASP A 309 -8.38 18.71 -21.35
CA ASP A 309 -8.10 19.92 -20.57
C ASP A 309 -8.05 19.59 -19.06
N ILE A 310 -7.19 20.31 -18.33
CA ILE A 310 -6.97 20.06 -16.89
C ILE A 310 -8.26 20.24 -16.07
N SER A 311 -9.15 21.13 -16.53
CA SER A 311 -10.48 21.35 -15.93
C SER A 311 -11.36 20.10 -15.95
N GLY A 312 -11.16 19.21 -16.92
CA GLY A 312 -11.90 17.95 -17.05
C GLY A 312 -11.43 16.84 -16.11
N LEU A 313 -10.34 17.05 -15.36
CA LEU A 313 -9.82 16.07 -14.42
C LEU A 313 -10.49 16.23 -13.04
N PRO A 314 -10.50 15.19 -12.18
CA PRO A 314 -11.01 15.31 -10.82
C PRO A 314 -10.34 16.47 -10.06
N GLY A 315 -11.13 17.44 -9.58
CA GLY A 315 -10.62 18.64 -8.93
C GLY A 315 -10.04 19.71 -9.87
N GLY A 316 -10.26 19.60 -11.19
CA GLY A 316 -9.83 20.60 -12.17
C GLY A 316 -10.56 21.94 -12.07
N ASP A 317 -11.69 21.98 -11.38
CA ASP A 317 -12.42 23.22 -11.03
C ASP A 317 -11.78 23.98 -9.85
N ASP A 318 -10.76 23.42 -9.20
CA ASP A 318 -10.06 24.04 -8.06
C ASP A 318 -8.91 24.92 -8.56
N ASP A 319 -8.93 26.21 -8.21
CA ASP A 319 -7.93 27.20 -8.60
C ASP A 319 -6.49 26.83 -8.15
N LEU A 320 -6.36 25.97 -7.13
CA LEU A 320 -5.08 25.48 -6.64
C LEU A 320 -4.56 24.27 -7.42
N VAL A 321 -5.38 23.66 -8.30
CA VAL A 321 -4.96 22.58 -9.19
C VAL A 321 -4.55 23.17 -10.53
N CYS A 322 -3.24 23.19 -10.79
CA CYS A 322 -2.66 23.90 -11.92
C CYS A 322 -1.71 23.02 -12.72
N GLU A 323 -1.44 23.38 -13.97
CA GLU A 323 -0.45 22.70 -14.80
C GLU A 323 0.96 22.96 -14.25
N ALA A 324 1.80 21.92 -14.24
CA ALA A 324 3.18 22.05 -13.80
C ALA A 324 3.93 23.13 -14.60
N GLY A 325 4.45 24.14 -13.88
CA GLY A 325 5.09 25.32 -14.48
C GLY A 325 4.21 26.56 -14.57
N SER A 326 2.89 26.41 -14.44
CA SER A 326 1.98 27.51 -14.11
C SER A 326 1.88 27.66 -12.59
N TYR A 327 1.74 28.89 -12.08
CA TYR A 327 1.69 29.16 -10.64
C TYR A 327 0.46 30.03 -10.33
N PRO A 328 -0.42 29.61 -9.40
CA PRO A 328 -1.56 30.41 -8.99
C PRO A 328 -1.10 31.62 -8.18
N GLU A 329 -1.99 32.61 -8.05
CA GLU A 329 -1.70 33.86 -7.35
C GLU A 329 -1.22 33.61 -5.91
N GLY A 330 -0.10 34.23 -5.53
CA GLY A 330 0.54 34.08 -4.21
C GLY A 330 1.55 32.93 -4.11
N TRP A 331 1.68 32.08 -5.13
CA TRP A 331 2.61 30.94 -5.17
C TRP A 331 3.75 31.10 -6.18
N GLU A 332 3.95 32.29 -6.75
CA GLU A 332 4.96 32.59 -7.78
C GLU A 332 6.39 32.45 -7.27
N HIS A 333 6.58 32.50 -5.94
CA HIS A 333 7.88 32.27 -5.31
C HIS A 333 8.42 30.85 -5.56
N LEU A 334 7.55 29.88 -5.83
CA LEU A 334 7.96 28.52 -6.19
C LEU A 334 8.70 28.48 -7.53
N ALA A 335 8.34 29.33 -8.50
CA ALA A 335 9.02 29.44 -9.79
C ALA A 335 10.53 29.75 -9.66
N LYS A 336 10.91 30.50 -8.61
CA LYS A 336 12.31 30.90 -8.37
C LYS A 336 13.16 29.78 -7.76
N ASN A 337 12.52 28.80 -7.11
CA ASN A 337 13.21 27.66 -6.49
C ASN A 337 13.36 26.48 -7.46
N SER A 338 12.71 26.54 -8.61
CA SER A 338 12.70 25.52 -9.67
C SER A 338 13.79 25.73 -10.73
N ALA A 339 14.49 26.88 -10.71
CA ALA A 339 15.55 27.28 -11.65
C ALA A 339 16.95 27.09 -11.03
#